data_AF-A0A2R5LF49-F1
#
_entry.id   AF-A0A2R5LF49-F1
#
_cell.length_a   1.000
_cell.length_b   1.000
_cell.length_c   1.000
_cell.angle_alpha   90.00
_cell.angle_beta   90.00
_cell.angle_gamma   90.00
#
_symmetry.space_group_name_H-M   'P 1'
#
loop_
_entity.id
_entity.type
_entity.pdbx_description
1 polymer ?
#
loop_
_entity_poly.entity_id
_entity_poly.type
_entity_poly.pdbx_seq_one_letter_code
_entity_poly.pdbx_strand_id
1 'polypeptide(L)'
;MKSSALVVCALVALCVSSVVCQDILCPQYKHLAEDINTCKRMLPNFGDKKEKVVALTVRFGIRCARTIDPDISLPEIKERRCKADDPDDFPTKFHKCLTKQVDTDTLLERIGFQGEDLEKFRKAVRCANEAFERALTEEKKEQHNSQS
;
A
#
# COMPACT_ATOMS: atom_id res chain seq x y z
N MET A 1 -23.99 21.43 4.58
CA MET A 1 -22.57 21.13 4.88
C MET A 1 -22.46 19.65 5.27
N LYS A 2 -22.35 18.74 4.29
CA LYS A 2 -22.21 17.29 4.50
C LYS A 2 -21.30 16.71 3.40
N SER A 3 -20.07 17.19 3.31
CA SER A 3 -19.14 16.76 2.25
C SER A 3 -17.75 16.38 2.77
N SER A 4 -17.42 16.72 4.03
CA SER A 4 -16.08 16.48 4.57
C SER A 4 -15.86 15.03 5.03
N ALA A 5 -16.90 14.28 5.39
CA ALA A 5 -16.76 12.88 5.81
C ALA A 5 -16.50 11.92 4.64
N LEU A 6 -17.06 12.21 3.45
CA LEU A 6 -16.92 11.36 2.26
C LEU A 6 -15.53 11.47 1.64
N VAL A 7 -14.91 12.65 1.70
CA VAL A 7 -13.53 12.88 1.25
C VAL A 7 -12.53 12.22 2.20
N VAL A 8 -12.81 12.21 3.50
CA VAL A 8 -11.97 11.52 4.49
C VAL A 8 -12.09 9.99 4.33
N CYS A 9 -13.27 9.45 4.03
CA CYS A 9 -13.41 8.02 3.71
C CYS A 9 -12.68 7.61 2.41
N ALA A 10 -12.64 8.48 1.40
CA ALA A 10 -11.87 8.24 0.17
C ALA A 10 -10.34 8.30 0.40
N LEU A 11 -9.88 9.14 1.33
CA LEU A 11 -8.48 9.28 1.74
C LEU A 11 -8.02 8.14 2.66
N VAL A 12 -8.88 7.67 3.56
CA VAL A 12 -8.64 6.51 4.45
C VAL A 12 -8.50 5.20 3.65
N ALA A 13 -9.11 5.15 2.46
CA ALA A 13 -9.01 4.03 1.54
C ALA A 13 -7.61 3.86 0.92
N LEU A 14 -6.65 4.76 1.14
CA LEU A 14 -5.33 4.64 0.51
C LEU A 14 -4.43 3.60 1.17
N CYS A 15 -4.44 3.40 2.51
CA CYS A 15 -3.29 2.68 3.12
C CYS A 15 -3.51 1.80 4.38
N VAL A 16 -4.69 1.72 5.00
CA VAL A 16 -5.05 0.50 5.79
C VAL A 16 -5.79 -0.53 4.94
N SER A 17 -6.20 -0.08 3.77
CA SER A 17 -6.63 -0.86 2.63
C SER A 17 -5.54 -1.62 1.90
N SER A 18 -4.24 -1.39 2.17
CA SER A 18 -3.17 -2.24 1.61
C SER A 18 -3.27 -3.65 2.18
N VAL A 19 -3.63 -3.79 3.46
CA VAL A 19 -4.24 -4.99 4.05
C VAL A 19 -5.59 -5.35 3.41
N VAL A 20 -6.52 -4.42 3.65
CA VAL A 20 -7.94 -4.75 3.83
C VAL A 20 -8.77 -4.67 2.52
N CYS A 21 -8.30 -3.98 1.49
CA CYS A 21 -9.08 -3.63 0.29
C CYS A 21 -8.24 -3.58 -1.01
N GLN A 22 -7.20 -4.40 -1.15
CA GLN A 22 -6.39 -4.44 -2.36
C GLN A 22 -7.18 -4.83 -3.62
N ASP A 23 -8.19 -5.71 -3.50
CA ASP A 23 -9.08 -6.08 -4.62
C ASP A 23 -9.90 -4.90 -5.16
N ILE A 24 -10.16 -3.88 -4.34
CA ILE A 24 -10.90 -2.67 -4.72
C ILE A 24 -9.96 -1.64 -5.36
N LEU A 25 -8.68 -1.70 -5.02
CA LEU A 25 -7.71 -0.67 -5.37
C LEU A 25 -6.94 -0.98 -6.64
N CYS A 26 -6.63 -2.25 -6.87
CA CYS A 26 -6.00 -2.73 -8.10
C CYS A 26 -6.81 -3.90 -8.67
N PRO A 27 -7.95 -3.64 -9.34
CA PRO A 27 -8.87 -4.68 -9.80
C PRO A 27 -8.24 -5.70 -10.78
N GLN A 28 -7.15 -5.35 -11.45
CA GLN A 28 -6.35 -6.26 -12.27
C GLN A 28 -5.69 -7.38 -11.45
N TYR A 29 -5.36 -7.12 -10.19
CA TYR A 29 -4.70 -8.07 -9.29
C TYR A 29 -5.67 -8.86 -8.41
N LYS A 30 -6.92 -9.05 -8.84
CA LYS A 30 -7.91 -9.90 -8.13
C LYS A 30 -7.40 -11.31 -7.83
N HIS A 31 -6.52 -11.84 -8.68
CA HIS A 31 -5.91 -13.16 -8.47
C HIS A 31 -5.02 -13.21 -7.20
N LEU A 32 -4.56 -12.06 -6.70
CA LEU A 32 -3.79 -11.98 -5.46
C LEU A 32 -4.66 -12.02 -4.20
N ALA A 33 -6.00 -12.04 -4.32
CA ALA A 33 -6.90 -11.95 -3.17
C ALA A 33 -6.54 -12.93 -2.03
N GLU A 34 -6.15 -14.16 -2.37
CA GLU A 34 -5.75 -15.17 -1.39
C GLU A 34 -4.41 -14.86 -0.71
N ASP A 35 -3.38 -14.51 -1.49
CA ASP A 35 -2.07 -14.06 -0.98
C ASP A 35 -2.24 -12.88 -0.03
N ILE A 36 -3.03 -11.90 -0.45
CA ILE A 36 -3.31 -10.71 0.34
C ILE A 36 -4.07 -11.06 1.61
N ASN A 37 -5.08 -11.94 1.54
CA ASN A 37 -5.80 -12.38 2.72
C ASN A 37 -4.89 -13.14 3.69
N THR A 38 -3.90 -13.87 3.21
CA THR A 38 -2.87 -14.49 4.04
C THR A 38 -2.04 -13.43 4.76
N CYS A 39 -1.62 -12.37 4.07
CA CYS A 39 -0.92 -11.25 4.69
C CYS A 39 -1.81 -10.50 5.71
N LYS A 40 -3.11 -10.29 5.42
CA LYS A 40 -4.08 -9.66 6.33
C LYS A 40 -4.15 -10.40 7.68
N ARG A 41 -4.15 -11.73 7.66
CA ARG A 41 -4.28 -12.56 8.87
C ARG A 41 -3.09 -12.40 9.84
N MET A 42 -1.98 -11.85 9.37
CA MET A 42 -0.82 -11.54 10.21
C MET A 42 -0.99 -10.22 10.98
N LEU A 43 -1.93 -9.34 10.59
CA LEU A 43 -2.12 -8.07 11.25
C LEU A 43 -2.53 -8.27 12.72
N PRO A 44 -1.96 -7.50 13.66
CA PRO A 44 -2.39 -7.57 15.04
C PRO A 44 -3.74 -6.88 15.23
N ASN A 45 -4.30 -7.03 16.42
CA ASN A 45 -5.46 -6.24 16.81
C ASN A 45 -5.02 -4.80 17.11
N PHE A 46 -5.44 -3.86 16.26
CA PHE A 46 -5.08 -2.44 16.42
C PHE A 46 -5.82 -1.72 17.56
N GLY A 47 -6.91 -2.30 18.09
CA GLY A 47 -7.71 -1.69 19.15
C GLY A 47 -8.04 -0.21 18.88
N ASP A 48 -7.71 0.64 19.85
CA ASP A 48 -7.88 2.10 19.83
C ASP A 48 -6.91 2.84 18.89
N LYS A 49 -5.85 2.16 18.41
CA LYS A 49 -4.80 2.76 17.56
C LYS A 49 -5.12 2.68 16.08
N LYS A 50 -6.20 2.00 15.69
CA LYS A 50 -6.56 1.75 14.29
C LYS A 50 -6.49 3.02 13.43
N GLU A 51 -7.12 4.11 13.85
CA GLU A 51 -7.13 5.37 13.09
C GLU A 51 -5.75 6.01 12.94
N LYS A 52 -4.90 5.91 13.98
CA LYS A 52 -3.54 6.43 13.95
C LYS A 52 -2.66 5.62 13.00
N VAL A 53 -2.80 4.30 13.02
CA VAL A 53 -2.10 3.40 12.08
C VAL A 53 -2.53 3.70 10.64
N VAL A 54 -3.84 3.88 10.39
CA VAL A 54 -4.38 4.33 9.10
C VAL A 54 -3.72 5.63 8.64
N ALA A 55 -3.73 6.65 9.50
CA ALA A 55 -3.22 7.96 9.14
C ALA A 55 -1.71 7.93 8.82
N LEU A 56 -0.93 7.14 9.58
CA LEU A 56 0.49 6.98 9.33
C LEU A 56 0.79 6.25 8.02
N THR A 57 0.09 5.16 7.73
CA THR A 57 0.33 4.44 6.48
C THR A 57 -0.04 5.29 5.27
N VAL A 58 -1.09 6.11 5.37
CA VAL A 58 -1.44 7.09 4.33
C VAL A 58 -0.32 8.11 4.14
N ARG A 59 0.24 8.62 5.24
CA ARG A 59 1.37 9.55 5.19
C ARG A 59 2.60 8.91 4.52
N PHE A 60 2.89 7.65 4.79
CA PHE A 60 3.97 6.92 4.12
C PHE A 60 3.70 6.75 2.62
N GLY A 61 2.49 6.36 2.23
CA GLY A 61 2.09 6.25 0.83
C GLY A 61 2.27 7.56 0.08
N ILE A 62 1.76 8.67 0.61
CA ILE A 62 1.90 10.00 0.00
C ILE A 62 3.38 10.40 -0.10
N ARG A 63 4.17 10.19 0.95
CA ARG A 63 5.61 10.49 0.95
C ARG A 63 6.34 9.70 -0.14
N CYS A 64 6.03 8.42 -0.27
CA CYS A 64 6.65 7.56 -1.27
C CYS A 64 6.26 7.94 -2.69
N ALA A 65 4.98 8.21 -2.93
CA ALA A 65 4.52 8.71 -4.22
C ALA A 65 5.24 10.01 -4.63
N ARG A 66 5.30 10.99 -3.70
CA ARG A 66 5.96 12.28 -3.95
C ARG A 66 7.48 12.22 -4.04
N THR A 67 8.08 11.10 -3.65
CA THR A 67 9.52 10.86 -3.90
C THR A 67 9.76 10.49 -5.37
N ILE A 68 8.76 9.91 -6.03
CA ILE A 68 8.83 9.45 -7.42
C ILE A 68 8.33 10.55 -8.36
N ASP A 69 7.19 11.15 -8.01
CA ASP A 69 6.54 12.24 -8.74
C ASP A 69 6.08 13.30 -7.73
N PRO A 70 6.83 14.41 -7.56
CA PRO A 70 6.56 15.43 -6.54
C PRO A 70 5.18 16.08 -6.63
N ASP A 71 4.63 16.18 -7.84
CA ASP A 71 3.39 16.89 -8.13
C ASP A 71 2.17 15.95 -8.19
N ILE A 72 2.38 14.64 -7.99
CA ILE A 72 1.34 13.62 -8.10
C ILE A 72 0.16 13.89 -7.16
N SER A 73 -1.05 13.86 -7.75
CA SER A 73 -2.28 13.97 -6.99
C SER A 73 -2.69 12.65 -6.34
N LEU A 74 -3.50 12.71 -5.29
CA LEU A 74 -3.99 11.50 -4.62
C LEU A 74 -4.77 10.53 -5.53
N PRO A 75 -5.62 11.01 -6.46
CA PRO A 75 -6.22 10.15 -7.48
C PRO A 75 -5.17 9.43 -8.34
N GLU A 76 -4.13 10.13 -8.79
CA GLU A 76 -3.07 9.54 -9.62
C GLU A 76 -2.27 8.50 -8.84
N ILE A 77 -2.00 8.72 -7.53
CA ILE A 77 -1.37 7.68 -6.68
C ILE A 77 -2.18 6.39 -6.70
N LYS A 78 -3.52 6.49 -6.64
CA LYS A 78 -4.39 5.32 -6.61
C LYS A 78 -4.31 4.54 -7.92
N GLU A 79 -4.24 5.24 -9.05
CA GLU A 79 -4.19 4.65 -10.39
C GLU A 79 -2.80 4.09 -10.71
N ARG A 80 -1.77 4.93 -10.61
CA ARG A 80 -0.40 4.60 -11.02
C ARG A 80 0.23 3.50 -10.19
N ARG A 81 -0.12 3.35 -8.91
CA ARG A 81 0.44 2.28 -8.06
C ARG A 81 0.07 0.86 -8.50
N CYS A 82 -0.87 0.71 -9.43
CA CYS A 82 -1.31 -0.59 -9.94
C CYS A 82 -0.92 -0.80 -11.42
N LYS A 83 -0.30 0.19 -12.08
CA LYS A 83 -0.12 0.21 -13.52
C LYS A 83 1.24 -0.39 -13.91
N ALA A 84 1.28 -1.68 -14.26
CA ALA A 84 2.54 -2.38 -14.57
C ALA A 84 3.34 -1.75 -15.73
N ASP A 85 2.65 -1.14 -16.70
CA ASP A 85 3.20 -0.43 -17.85
C ASP A 85 3.44 1.07 -17.57
N ASP A 86 3.47 1.49 -16.30
CA ASP A 86 3.77 2.88 -15.96
C ASP A 86 5.20 3.25 -16.42
N PRO A 87 5.37 4.30 -17.25
CA PRO A 87 6.65 4.63 -17.88
C PRO A 87 7.73 5.01 -16.87
N ASP A 88 7.35 5.48 -15.68
CA ASP A 88 8.28 5.88 -14.63
C ASP A 88 8.59 4.73 -13.66
N ASP A 89 8.10 3.53 -13.92
CA ASP A 89 8.16 2.40 -12.99
C ASP A 89 7.55 2.75 -11.62
N PHE A 90 6.51 3.60 -11.64
CA PHE A 90 5.90 4.14 -10.43
C PHE A 90 5.44 3.07 -9.43
N PRO A 91 4.70 2.00 -9.82
CA PRO A 91 4.26 0.96 -8.87
C PRO A 91 5.42 0.32 -8.12
N THR A 92 6.44 -0.12 -8.84
CA THR A 92 7.57 -0.85 -8.25
C THR A 92 8.36 0.06 -7.30
N LYS A 93 8.64 1.30 -7.71
CA LYS A 93 9.29 2.29 -6.83
C LYS A 93 8.44 2.62 -5.60
N PHE A 94 7.12 2.73 -5.78
CA PHE A 94 6.17 3.04 -4.72
C PHE A 94 6.15 1.95 -3.64
N HIS A 95 5.96 0.69 -4.03
CA HIS A 95 5.88 -0.44 -3.09
C HIS A 95 7.20 -0.68 -2.36
N LYS A 96 8.34 -0.55 -3.04
CA LYS A 96 9.68 -0.60 -2.43
C LYS A 96 9.87 0.49 -1.37
N CYS A 97 9.50 1.72 -1.70
CA CYS A 97 9.56 2.82 -0.74
C CYS A 97 8.64 2.58 0.46
N LEU A 98 7.41 2.10 0.23
CA LEU A 98 6.43 1.88 1.29
C LEU A 98 6.91 0.83 2.30
N THR A 99 7.47 -0.29 1.81
CA THR A 99 8.09 -1.32 2.64
C THR A 99 9.22 -0.72 3.48
N LYS A 100 10.12 0.05 2.86
CA LYS A 100 11.23 0.72 3.57
C LYS A 100 10.74 1.70 4.64
N GLN A 101 9.70 2.51 4.36
CA GLN A 101 9.15 3.43 5.35
C GLN A 101 8.58 2.70 6.56
N VAL A 102 7.83 1.62 6.34
CA VAL A 102 7.23 0.83 7.44
C VAL A 102 8.30 0.12 8.29
N ASP A 103 9.39 -0.32 7.67
CA ASP A 103 10.50 -0.96 8.38
C ASP A 103 11.37 0.03 9.17
N THR A 104 11.62 1.22 8.63
CA THR A 104 12.64 2.14 9.16
C THR A 104 12.11 3.34 9.92
N ASP A 105 10.85 3.73 9.71
CA ASP A 105 10.28 4.91 10.35
C ASP A 105 9.78 4.58 11.78
N THR A 106 10.20 5.40 12.75
CA THR A 106 9.86 5.25 14.18
C THR A 106 8.50 5.85 14.54
N LEU A 107 7.77 6.45 13.58
CA LEU A 107 6.47 7.06 13.83
C LEU A 107 5.43 6.07 14.35
N LEU A 108 5.51 4.80 13.94
CA LEU A 108 4.64 3.73 14.49
C LEU A 108 4.89 3.55 15.99
N GLU A 109 6.15 3.50 16.40
CA GLU A 109 6.54 3.39 17.82
C GLU A 109 6.09 4.62 18.62
N ARG A 110 6.16 5.82 18.01
CA ARG A 110 5.73 7.08 18.63
C ARG A 110 4.22 7.19 18.84
N ILE A 111 3.39 6.50 18.04
CA ILE A 111 1.95 6.43 18.28
C ILE A 111 1.56 5.31 19.26
N GLY A 112 2.55 4.72 19.94
CA GLY A 112 2.37 3.69 20.95
C GLY A 112 2.19 2.30 20.37
N PHE A 113 2.65 2.05 19.15
CA PHE A 113 2.60 0.75 18.50
C PHE A 113 3.97 0.10 18.54
N GLN A 114 4.15 -0.94 19.37
CA GLN A 114 5.47 -1.48 19.74
C GLN A 114 5.42 -3.00 19.90
N GLY A 115 6.60 -3.62 20.03
CA GLY A 115 6.75 -5.05 20.32
C GLY A 115 6.21 -5.96 19.21
N GLU A 116 5.61 -7.09 19.62
CA GLU A 116 5.12 -8.13 18.70
C GLU A 116 4.07 -7.60 17.70
N ASP A 117 3.22 -6.66 18.12
CA ASP A 117 2.22 -6.06 17.23
C ASP A 117 2.87 -5.23 16.11
N LEU A 118 3.92 -4.47 16.44
CA LEU A 118 4.70 -3.73 15.45
C LEU A 118 5.37 -4.67 14.45
N GLU A 119 5.95 -5.77 14.92
CA GLU A 119 6.56 -6.79 14.06
C GLU A 119 5.54 -7.46 13.14
N LYS A 120 4.39 -7.87 13.69
CA LYS A 120 3.26 -8.44 12.94
C LYS A 120 2.78 -7.50 11.83
N PHE A 121 2.63 -6.23 12.15
CA PHE A 121 2.25 -5.21 11.18
C PHE A 121 3.30 -5.02 10.08
N ARG A 122 4.57 -4.87 10.44
CA ARG A 122 5.68 -4.75 9.46
C ARG A 122 5.70 -5.96 8.53
N LYS A 123 5.56 -7.16 9.09
CA LYS A 123 5.49 -8.41 8.33
C LYS A 123 4.28 -8.47 7.40
N ALA A 124 3.10 -8.06 7.87
CA ALA A 124 1.88 -8.04 7.07
C ALA A 124 1.99 -7.08 5.87
N VAL A 125 2.51 -5.86 6.09
CA VAL A 125 2.72 -4.88 5.02
C VAL A 125 3.75 -5.38 4.01
N ARG A 126 4.86 -5.94 4.48
CA ARG A 126 5.89 -6.51 3.61
C ARG A 126 5.35 -7.65 2.75
N CYS A 127 4.66 -8.60 3.37
CA CYS A 127 4.00 -9.72 2.68
C CYS A 127 3.09 -9.23 1.55
N ALA A 128 2.27 -8.21 1.82
CA ALA A 128 1.37 -7.65 0.82
C ALA A 128 2.13 -6.94 -0.31
N ASN A 129 3.13 -6.11 0.01
CA ASN A 129 3.92 -5.41 -1.01
C ASN A 129 4.73 -6.39 -1.87
N GLU A 130 5.30 -7.45 -1.30
CA GLU A 130 6.01 -8.48 -2.05
C GLU A 130 5.10 -9.24 -3.03
N ALA A 131 3.85 -9.53 -2.64
CA ALA A 131 2.87 -10.11 -3.55
C ALA A 131 2.59 -9.20 -4.76
N PHE A 132 2.46 -7.89 -4.52
CA PHE A 132 2.29 -6.89 -5.57
C PHE A 132 3.52 -6.78 -6.47
N GLU A 133 4.72 -6.73 -5.90
CA GLU A 133 5.96 -6.68 -6.67
C GLU A 133 6.14 -7.91 -7.56
N ARG A 134 5.77 -9.11 -7.09
CA ARG A 134 5.76 -10.32 -7.91
C ARG A 134 4.78 -10.19 -9.08
N ALA A 135 3.53 -9.80 -8.81
CA ALA A 135 2.52 -9.68 -9.86
C ALA A 135 2.89 -8.64 -10.92
N LEU A 136 3.41 -7.48 -10.50
CA LEU A 136 3.94 -6.45 -11.41
C LEU A 136 5.08 -6.98 -12.28
N THR A 137 5.94 -7.84 -11.72
CA THR A 137 7.06 -8.43 -12.45
C THR A 137 6.58 -9.43 -13.49
N GLU A 138 5.62 -10.28 -13.16
CA GLU A 138 5.06 -11.26 -14.10
C GLU A 138 4.30 -10.57 -15.23
N GLU A 139 3.48 -9.56 -14.95
CA GLU A 139 2.78 -8.79 -16.01
C GLU A 139 3.75 -8.12 -16.97
N LYS A 140 4.85 -7.54 -16.47
CA LYS A 140 5.90 -6.94 -17.33
C LYS A 140 6.55 -7.98 -18.24
N LYS A 141 6.78 -9.20 -17.75
CA LYS A 141 7.35 -10.31 -18.57
C LYS A 141 6.36 -10.75 -19.64
N GLU A 142 5.09 -10.91 -19.30
CA GLU A 142 4.03 -11.30 -20.25
C GLU A 142 3.87 -10.28 -21.37
N GLN A 143 3.92 -8.98 -21.04
CA GLN A 143 3.88 -7.90 -22.03
C GLN A 143 5.09 -7.94 -22.97
N HIS A 144 6.30 -8.10 -22.41
CA HIS A 144 7.52 -8.20 -23.21
C HIS A 144 7.50 -9.41 -24.16
N ASN A 145 7.00 -10.56 -23.68
CA ASN A 145 6.90 -11.79 -24.48
C ASN A 145 5.79 -11.74 -25.54
N SER A 146 4.76 -10.91 -25.36
CA SER A 146 3.67 -10.74 -26.33
C SER A 146 4.00 -9.73 -27.45
N GLN A 147 5.10 -8.98 -27.29
CA GLN A 147 5.60 -7.99 -28.26
C GLN A 147 6.81 -8.49 -29.06
N SER A 148 7.33 -9.68 -28.75
CA SER A 148 8.43 -10.36 -29.47
C SER A 148 7.87 -11.42 -30.43
#